data_AF-A0A662AA51-F1
#
_entry.id   AF-A0A662AA51-F1
#
_cell.length_a   1.000
_cell.length_b   1.000
_cell.length_c   1.000
_cell.angle_alpha   90.00
_cell.angle_beta   90.00
_cell.angle_gamma   90.00
#
_symmetry.space_group_name_H-M   'P 1'
#
loop_
_entity.id
_entity.type
_entity.pdbx_description
1 polymer ?
#
loop_
_entity_poly.entity_id
_entity_poly.type
_entity_poly.pdbx_seq_one_letter_code
_entity_poly.pdbx_strand_id
1 'polypeptide(L)'
;VPKGKTYEEVRESFFQLVKSLDAGLTEIIFHPSTETENVKTITNSWQQRVWEAQLFTDPIVKKFFEDEGIEFTNWIDIMNRYKQ
;
A
#
# COMPACT_ATOMS: atom_id res chain seq x y z
N VAL A 1 -0.92 4.96 4.19
CA VAL A 1 -0.01 5.31 3.06
C VAL A 1 0.37 6.78 3.16
N PRO A 2 1.63 7.17 2.92
CA PRO A 2 2.05 8.57 2.94
C PRO A 2 1.28 9.43 1.92
N LYS A 3 1.14 10.73 2.21
CA LYS A 3 0.53 11.70 1.29
C LYS A 3 1.60 12.33 0.41
N GLY A 4 1.20 12.77 -0.78
CA GLY A 4 2.04 13.52 -1.72
C GLY A 4 1.20 14.48 -2.57
N LYS A 5 1.86 15.38 -3.29
CA LYS A 5 1.23 16.27 -4.28
C LYS A 5 1.09 15.57 -5.63
N THR A 6 1.93 14.57 -5.89
CA THR A 6 1.84 13.70 -7.07
C THR A 6 1.83 12.22 -6.66
N TYR A 7 1.43 11.36 -7.59
CA TYR A 7 1.48 9.92 -7.40
C TYR A 7 2.92 9.43 -7.14
N GLU A 8 3.90 9.98 -7.86
CA GLU A 8 5.31 9.63 -7.72
C GLU A 8 5.81 9.97 -6.31
N GLU A 9 5.44 11.14 -5.77
CA GLU A 9 5.79 11.49 -4.38
C GLU A 9 5.17 10.51 -3.36
N VAL A 10 3.93 10.07 -3.59
CA VAL A 10 3.27 9.05 -2.75
C VAL A 10 4.04 7.73 -2.81
N ARG A 11 4.42 7.28 -4.02
CA ARG A 11 5.16 6.03 -4.22
C ARG A 11 6.54 6.06 -3.59
N GLU A 12 7.32 7.10 -3.84
CA GLU A 12 8.67 7.21 -3.27
C GLU A 12 8.62 7.31 -1.75
N SER A 13 7.68 8.09 -1.21
CA SER A 13 7.47 8.17 0.25
C SER A 13 7.06 6.82 0.84
N PHE A 14 6.27 6.03 0.11
CA PHE A 14 5.89 4.68 0.52
C PHE A 14 7.09 3.73 0.53
N PHE A 15 7.99 3.81 -0.46
CA PHE A 15 9.24 3.03 -0.44
C PHE A 15 10.12 3.39 0.75
N GLN A 16 10.25 4.68 1.07
CA GLN A 16 10.99 5.12 2.26
C GLN A 16 10.35 4.60 3.55
N LEU A 17 9.02 4.64 3.65
CA LEU A 17 8.30 4.06 4.78
C LEU A 17 8.64 2.57 4.92
N VAL A 18 8.51 1.78 3.84
CA VAL A 18 8.77 0.34 3.87
C VAL A 18 10.22 0.04 4.29
N LYS A 19 11.21 0.76 3.75
CA LYS A 19 12.63 0.60 4.11
C LYS A 19 12.95 0.99 5.56
N SER A 20 12.09 1.78 6.20
CA SER A 20 12.25 2.19 7.59
C SER A 20 11.65 1.19 8.59
N LEU A 21 10.91 0.19 8.12
CA LEU A 21 10.30 -0.82 8.99
C LEU A 21 11.35 -1.85 9.42
N ASP A 22 11.28 -2.24 10.69
CA ASP A 22 12.08 -3.35 11.21
C ASP A 22 11.61 -4.69 10.64
N ALA A 23 12.51 -5.67 10.64
CA ALA A 23 12.16 -7.04 10.26
C ALA A 23 11.07 -7.60 11.21
N GLY A 24 9.99 -8.13 10.63
CA GLY A 24 8.88 -8.69 11.39
C GLY A 24 7.58 -8.74 10.60
N LEU A 25 6.47 -8.85 11.33
CA LEU A 25 5.12 -8.79 10.76
C LEU A 25 4.58 -7.36 10.83
N THR A 26 4.32 -6.75 9.67
CA THR A 26 3.73 -5.42 9.58
C THR A 26 2.39 -5.45 8.84
N GLU A 27 1.39 -4.75 9.38
CA GLU A 27 0.12 -4.48 8.71
C GLU A 27 0.11 -3.05 8.15
N ILE A 28 -0.18 -2.91 6.86
CA ILE A 28 -0.39 -1.61 6.21
C ILE A 28 -1.87 -1.46 5.87
N ILE A 29 -2.53 -0.52 6.54
CA ILE A 29 -3.95 -0.20 6.31
C ILE A 29 -4.06 0.93 5.27
N PHE A 30 -4.92 0.72 4.27
CA PHE A 30 -5.20 1.66 3.19
C PHE A 30 -6.66 1.56 2.74
N HIS A 31 -7.13 2.54 1.97
CA HIS A 31 -8.52 2.68 1.55
C HIS A 31 -8.61 2.83 0.02
N PRO A 32 -8.29 1.79 -0.75
CA PRO A 32 -8.24 1.89 -2.20
C PRO A 32 -9.63 2.22 -2.74
N SER A 33 -9.72 3.07 -3.75
CA SER A 33 -10.99 3.42 -4.39
C SER A 33 -10.80 3.65 -5.89
N THR A 34 -11.74 3.18 -6.69
CA THR A 34 -11.81 3.50 -8.11
C THR A 34 -12.21 4.97 -8.29
N GLU A 35 -11.53 5.70 -9.18
CA GLU A 35 -11.90 7.08 -9.46
C GLU A 35 -13.28 7.16 -10.11
N THR A 36 -14.19 7.88 -9.47
CA THR A 36 -15.53 8.18 -9.99
C THR A 36 -15.96 9.56 -9.52
N GLU A 37 -16.89 10.21 -10.22
CA GLU A 37 -17.43 11.50 -9.74
C GLU A 37 -18.12 11.35 -8.37
N ASN A 38 -18.76 10.21 -8.10
CA ASN A 38 -19.39 9.96 -6.81
C ASN A 38 -18.37 9.89 -5.66
N VAL A 39 -17.18 9.30 -5.85
CA VAL A 39 -16.21 9.23 -4.75
C VAL A 39 -15.65 10.62 -4.40
N LYS A 40 -15.58 11.53 -5.39
CA LYS A 40 -15.20 12.94 -5.20
C LYS A 40 -16.21 13.69 -4.32
N THR A 41 -17.49 13.32 -4.37
CA THR A 41 -18.53 13.93 -3.51
C THR A 41 -18.60 13.31 -2.12
N ILE A 42 -18.23 12.03 -1.98
CA ILE A 42 -18.25 11.31 -0.69
C ILE A 42 -17.11 11.75 0.23
N THR A 43 -15.92 12.04 -0.32
CA THR A 43 -14.75 12.34 0.52
C THR A 43 -13.73 13.27 -0.14
N ASN A 44 -13.25 14.25 0.63
CA ASN A 44 -12.19 15.16 0.21
C ASN A 44 -10.82 14.46 0.05
N SER A 45 -10.66 13.22 0.53
CA SER A 45 -9.44 12.43 0.33
C SER A 45 -9.51 11.49 -0.88
N TRP A 46 -10.47 11.68 -1.78
CA TRP A 46 -10.70 10.80 -2.93
C TRP A 46 -9.42 10.56 -3.74
N GLN A 47 -8.61 11.60 -3.97
CA GLN A 47 -7.42 11.52 -4.80
C GLN A 47 -6.37 10.58 -4.17
N GLN A 48 -6.16 10.68 -2.86
CA GLN A 48 -5.27 9.76 -2.13
C GLN A 48 -5.76 8.32 -2.24
N ARG A 49 -7.07 8.07 -2.13
CA ARG A 49 -7.65 6.72 -2.21
C ARG A 49 -7.50 6.09 -3.60
N VAL A 50 -7.57 6.91 -4.66
CA VAL A 50 -7.27 6.49 -6.03
C VAL A 50 -5.80 6.14 -6.17
N TRP A 51 -4.90 6.97 -5.64
CA TRP A 51 -3.47 6.67 -5.63
C TRP A 51 -3.12 5.45 -4.81
N GLU A 52 -3.81 5.17 -3.70
CA GLU A 52 -3.64 3.93 -2.95
C GLU A 52 -4.01 2.70 -3.80
N ALA A 53 -5.10 2.77 -4.56
CA ALA A 53 -5.46 1.68 -5.49
C ALA A 53 -4.40 1.50 -6.59
N GLN A 54 -3.88 2.60 -7.14
CA GLN A 54 -2.82 2.58 -8.14
C GLN A 54 -1.51 2.01 -7.56
N LEU A 55 -1.11 2.45 -6.36
CA LEU A 55 0.13 2.05 -5.71
C LEU A 55 0.24 0.54 -5.53
N PHE A 56 -0.81 -0.11 -5.02
CA PHE A 56 -0.79 -1.57 -4.79
C PHE A 56 -1.04 -2.40 -6.06
N THR A 57 -1.31 -1.76 -7.20
CA THR A 57 -1.41 -2.42 -8.51
C THR A 57 -0.22 -2.12 -9.43
N ASP A 58 0.60 -1.11 -9.09
CA ASP A 58 1.76 -0.65 -9.85
C ASP A 58 2.85 -1.75 -9.95
N PRO A 59 3.26 -2.15 -11.17
CA PRO A 59 4.35 -3.10 -11.38
C PRO A 59 5.67 -2.70 -10.72
N ILE A 60 5.97 -1.40 -10.62
CA ILE A 60 7.19 -0.89 -9.98
C ILE A 60 7.16 -1.20 -8.48
N VAL A 61 5.99 -1.04 -7.85
CA VAL A 61 5.80 -1.33 -6.42
C VAL A 61 5.86 -2.84 -6.16
N LYS A 62 5.30 -3.66 -7.05
CA LYS A 62 5.41 -5.13 -6.95
C LYS A 62 6.86 -5.59 -7.04
N LYS A 63 7.61 -5.07 -8.03
CA LYS A 63 9.03 -5.37 -8.18
C LYS A 63 9.84 -4.92 -6.95
N PHE A 64 9.52 -3.75 -6.39
CA PHE A 64 10.15 -3.29 -5.16
C PHE A 64 9.96 -4.28 -4.02
N PHE A 65 8.76 -4.82 -3.81
CA PHE A 65 8.54 -5.83 -2.78
C PHE A 65 9.32 -7.12 -3.02
N GLU A 66 9.41 -7.58 -4.27
CA GLU A 66 10.22 -8.75 -4.65
C GLU A 66 11.71 -8.52 -4.36
N ASP A 67 12.23 -7.36 -4.76
CA ASP A 67 13.65 -7.00 -4.61
C ASP A 67 14.06 -6.83 -3.13
N GLU A 68 13.15 -6.34 -2.28
CA GLU A 68 13.36 -6.23 -0.82
C GLU A 68 13.05 -7.53 -0.05
N GLY A 69 12.64 -8.61 -0.75
CA GLY A 69 12.34 -9.91 -0.13
C GLY A 69 11.10 -9.90 0.78
N ILE A 70 10.13 -9.03 0.48
CA ILE A 70 8.91 -8.87 1.27
C ILE A 70 7.88 -9.93 0.85
N GLU A 71 7.41 -10.71 1.81
CA GLU A 71 6.38 -11.71 1.60
C GLU A 71 4.99 -11.16 1.94
N PHE A 72 4.07 -11.23 0.98
CA PHE A 72 2.67 -10.95 1.23
C PHE A 72 2.00 -12.11 1.96
N THR A 73 1.28 -11.77 3.02
CA THR A 73 0.49 -12.72 3.79
C THR A 73 -0.89 -12.16 4.06
N ASN A 74 -1.80 -13.02 4.50
CA ASN A 74 -3.11 -12.65 5.01
C ASN A 74 -3.31 -13.26 6.41
N TRP A 75 -4.44 -12.95 7.05
CA TRP A 75 -4.77 -13.45 8.38
C TRP A 75 -4.83 -14.97 8.48
N ILE A 76 -5.27 -15.66 7.42
CA ILE A 76 -5.34 -17.13 7.39
C ILE A 76 -3.93 -17.70 7.39
N ASP A 77 -3.04 -17.19 6.53
CA ASP A 77 -1.67 -17.67 6.40
C ASP A 77 -0.84 -17.37 7.66
N ILE A 78 -1.03 -16.20 8.28
CA ILE A 78 -0.41 -15.87 9.57
C ILE A 78 -0.80 -16.90 10.63
N MET A 79 -2.11 -17.21 10.76
CA MET A 79 -2.58 -18.17 11.74
C MET A 79 -2.12 -19.60 11.44
N ASN A 80 -1.96 -19.96 10.16
CA ASN A 80 -1.40 -21.24 9.76
C ASN A 80 0.07 -21.36 10.17
N ARG A 81 0.89 -20.30 9.97
CA ARG A 81 2.31 -20.26 10.39
C ARG A 81 2.46 -20.28 11.90
N TYR A 82 1.59 -19.57 12.63
CA TYR A 82 1.63 -19.53 14.09
C TYR A 82 1.35 -20.89 14.75
N LYS A 83 0.55 -21.75 14.09
CA LYS A 83 0.18 -23.08 14.62
C LYS A 83 1.23 -24.17 14.33
N GLN A 84 2.22 -23.90 13.49
CA GLN A 84 3.33 -24.82 13.19
C GLN A 84 4.38 -24.74 14.29
#